data_AF-A0A7C0W6Z6-F1
#
_entry.id   AF-A0A7C0W6Z6-F1
#
_cell.length_a   1.000
_cell.length_b   1.000
_cell.length_c   1.000
_cell.angle_alpha   90.00
_cell.angle_beta   90.00
_cell.angle_gamma   90.00
#
_symmetry.space_group_name_H-M   'P 1'
#
loop_
_entity.id
_entity.type
_entity.pdbx_description
1 polymer ?
#
loop_
_entity_poly.entity_id
_entity_poly.type
_entity_poly.pdbx_seq_one_letter_code
_entity_poly.pdbx_strand_id
1 'polypeptide(L)'
;IDPEVVSTLGNFATKLLLKQQMGITRLRGHAYPWWNRTVVPTFHPAAALRGGESVMSQMREDFLLIEGVLSSTTKMEEQEPEQLGLFG
;
A
#
# COMPACT_ATOMS: atom_id res chain seq x y z
N ILE A 1 -7.81 -5.24 -14.46
CA ILE A 1 -7.57 -4.12 -13.53
C ILE A 1 -6.08 -3.96 -13.33
N ASP A 2 -5.55 -2.75 -13.43
CA ASP A 2 -4.11 -2.45 -13.32
C ASP A 2 -3.86 -1.40 -12.22
N PRO A 3 -3.88 -1.82 -10.95
CA PRO A 3 -3.84 -0.89 -9.83
C PRO A 3 -2.41 -0.53 -9.47
N GLU A 4 -2.13 0.75 -9.28
CA GLU A 4 -0.85 1.25 -8.78
C GLU A 4 -0.52 0.70 -7.37
N VAL A 5 -1.53 0.69 -6.49
CA VAL A 5 -1.44 0.19 -5.12
C VAL A 5 -2.49 -0.90 -4.87
N VAL A 6 -2.08 -2.00 -4.26
CA VAL A 6 -2.95 -3.08 -3.79
C VAL A 6 -2.93 -3.12 -2.27
N SER A 7 -4.07 -2.90 -1.62
CA SER A 7 -4.20 -3.12 -0.17
C SER A 7 -4.73 -4.52 0.13
N THR A 8 -3.97 -5.30 0.90
CA THR A 8 -4.42 -6.64 1.34
C THR A 8 -5.07 -6.56 2.72
N LEU A 9 -6.20 -7.24 2.89
CA LEU A 9 -6.99 -7.20 4.11
C LEU A 9 -6.79 -8.48 4.93
N GLY A 10 -5.97 -8.38 5.97
CA GLY A 10 -5.71 -9.45 6.90
C GLY A 10 -4.68 -10.48 6.44
N ASN A 11 -4.36 -11.38 7.36
CA ASN A 11 -3.23 -12.28 7.26
C ASN A 11 -3.26 -13.20 6.02
N PHE A 12 -4.43 -13.76 5.68
CA PHE A 12 -4.52 -14.70 4.56
C PHE A 12 -4.15 -14.05 3.22
N ALA A 13 -4.78 -12.91 2.88
CA ALA A 13 -4.53 -12.21 1.63
C ALA A 13 -3.07 -11.71 1.54
N THR A 14 -2.54 -11.17 2.63
CA THR A 14 -1.15 -10.70 2.68
C THR A 14 -0.15 -11.83 2.46
N LYS A 15 -0.33 -12.97 3.13
CA LYS A 15 0.56 -14.13 2.97
C LYS A 15 0.51 -14.71 1.56
N LEU A 16 -0.69 -14.79 0.98
CA LEU A 16 -0.88 -15.27 -0.38
C LEU A 16 -0.14 -14.39 -1.40
N LEU A 17 -0.29 -13.07 -1.27
CA LEU A 17 0.25 -12.12 -2.25
C LEU A 17 1.77 -11.91 -2.08
N LEU A 18 2.25 -11.72 -0.85
CA LEU A 18 3.66 -11.46 -0.55
C LEU A 18 4.50 -12.73 -0.36
N LYS A 19 3.87 -13.92 -0.39
CA LYS A 19 4.51 -15.22 -0.13
C LYS A 19 5.30 -15.25 1.18
N GLN A 20 4.80 -14.57 2.21
CA GLN A 20 5.51 -14.35 3.46
C GLN A 20 4.86 -15.12 4.62
N GLN A 21 5.65 -15.53 5.61
CA GLN A 21 5.15 -16.35 6.73
C GLN A 21 4.84 -15.56 8.01
N MET A 22 5.30 -14.31 8.09
CA MET A 22 5.04 -13.43 9.22
C MET A 22 3.54 -13.08 9.35
N GLY A 23 3.11 -12.79 10.57
CA GLY A 23 1.73 -12.39 10.86
C GLY A 23 1.43 -10.96 10.43
N ILE A 24 0.15 -10.67 10.16
CA ILE A 24 -0.31 -9.34 9.70
C ILE A 24 0.16 -8.19 10.58
N THR A 25 0.18 -8.35 11.90
CA THR A 25 0.61 -7.30 12.84
C THR A 25 2.04 -6.81 12.59
N ARG A 26 2.91 -7.66 12.03
CA ARG A 26 4.30 -7.29 11.69
C ARG A 26 4.45 -6.76 10.26
N LEU A 27 3.51 -7.07 9.39
CA LEU A 27 3.56 -6.72 7.97
C LEU A 27 2.80 -5.43 7.64
N ARG A 28 1.79 -5.07 8.43
CA ARG A 28 1.08 -3.79 8.24
C ARG A 28 1.98 -2.59 8.60
N GLY A 29 1.56 -1.39 8.19
CA GLY A 29 2.32 -0.15 8.39
C GLY A 29 3.54 0.00 7.47
N HIS A 30 3.68 -0.87 6.47
CA HIS A 30 4.79 -0.87 5.54
C HIS A 30 4.28 -1.07 4.10
N ALA A 31 5.00 -0.46 3.16
CA ALA A 31 4.79 -0.65 1.73
C ALA A 31 5.81 -1.67 1.20
N TYR A 32 5.34 -2.58 0.35
CA TYR A 32 6.18 -3.62 -0.25
C TYR A 32 6.14 -3.53 -1.77
N PRO A 33 7.30 -3.63 -2.45
CA PRO A 33 7.31 -3.76 -3.89
C PRO A 33 6.69 -5.10 -4.31
N TRP A 34 5.82 -5.07 -5.32
CA TRP A 34 5.20 -6.25 -5.90
C TRP A 34 5.05 -6.07 -7.41
N TRP A 35 5.98 -6.68 -8.15
CA TRP A 35 6.21 -6.37 -9.57
C TRP A 35 6.39 -4.86 -9.79
N ASN A 36 5.61 -4.24 -10.67
CA ASN A 36 5.66 -2.79 -10.93
C ASN A 36 4.65 -1.99 -10.09
N ARG A 37 4.13 -2.60 -9.02
CA ARG A 37 3.08 -2.05 -8.14
C ARG A 37 3.53 -2.09 -6.69
N THR A 38 2.75 -1.46 -5.82
CA THR A 38 3.00 -1.43 -4.38
C THR A 38 1.90 -2.16 -3.63
N VAL A 39 2.27 -2.98 -2.65
CA VAL A 39 1.33 -3.63 -1.73
C VAL A 39 1.42 -2.98 -0.36
N VAL A 40 0.28 -2.56 0.20
CA VAL A 40 0.18 -2.05 1.58
C VAL A 40 -0.79 -2.94 2.37
N PRO A 41 -0.28 -3.86 3.21
CA PRO A 41 -1.12 -4.70 4.05
C PRO A 41 -1.79 -3.91 5.18
N THR A 42 -3.03 -4.29 5.51
CA THR A 42 -3.72 -3.80 6.71
C THR A 42 -4.53 -4.92 7.37
N PHE A 43 -5.15 -4.63 8.52
CA PHE A 43 -6.02 -5.59 9.19
C PHE A 43 -7.28 -5.90 8.38
N HIS A 44 -7.82 -7.11 8.57
CA HIS A 44 -9.13 -7.44 8.02
C HIS A 44 -10.21 -6.59 8.73
N PRO A 45 -11.25 -6.10 8.03
CA PRO A 45 -12.31 -5.27 8.64
C PRO A 45 -12.96 -5.89 9.88
N ALA A 46 -13.14 -7.22 9.89
CA ALA A 46 -13.65 -7.94 11.06
C ALA A 46 -12.77 -7.77 12.34
N ALA A 47 -11.47 -7.48 12.20
CA ALA A 47 -10.61 -7.18 13.32
C ALA A 47 -10.92 -5.80 13.94
N ALA A 48 -11.33 -4.81 13.15
CA ALA A 48 -11.79 -3.53 13.67
C ALA A 48 -13.05 -3.67 14.53
N LEU A 49 -14.00 -4.53 14.08
CA LEU A 49 -15.23 -4.79 14.84
C LEU A 49 -14.96 -5.43 16.22
N ARG A 50 -13.86 -6.18 16.37
CA ARG A 50 -13.50 -6.85 17.63
C ARG A 50 -12.50 -6.07 18.47
N GLY A 51 -11.55 -5.41 17.82
CA GLY A 51 -10.43 -4.71 18.46
C GLY A 51 -10.68 -3.23 18.74
N GLY A 52 -11.83 -2.70 18.29
CA GLY A 52 -12.25 -1.33 18.58
C GLY A 52 -11.29 -0.27 18.06
N GLU A 53 -11.18 0.84 18.79
CA GLU A 53 -10.52 2.07 18.32
C GLU A 53 -9.03 1.88 18.02
N SER A 54 -8.32 1.04 18.77
CA SER A 54 -6.89 0.80 18.55
C SER A 54 -6.62 0.17 17.17
N VAL A 55 -7.46 -0.78 16.75
CA VAL A 55 -7.33 -1.40 15.43
C VAL A 55 -7.77 -0.44 14.33
N MET A 56 -8.81 0.35 14.57
CA MET A 56 -9.26 1.39 13.64
C MET A 56 -8.20 2.48 13.40
N SER A 57 -7.54 2.95 14.45
CA SER A 57 -6.45 3.94 14.35
C SER A 57 -5.30 3.40 13.50
N GLN A 58 -4.90 2.16 13.76
CA GLN A 58 -3.91 1.45 12.97
C GLN A 58 -4.32 1.35 11.49
N MET A 59 -5.54 0.88 11.19
CA MET A 59 -6.01 0.83 9.80
C MET A 59 -6.00 2.21 9.11
N ARG A 60 -6.31 3.28 9.85
CA ARG A 60 -6.22 4.66 9.32
C ARG A 60 -4.78 5.04 8.99
N GLU A 61 -3.81 4.70 9.83
CA GLU A 61 -2.38 4.91 9.53
C GLU A 61 -1.95 4.17 8.25
N ASP A 62 -2.43 2.94 8.03
CA ASP A 62 -2.15 2.20 6.79
C ASP A 62 -2.74 2.90 5.56
N PHE A 63 -3.94 3.49 5.67
CA PHE A 63 -4.55 4.23 4.56
C PHE A 63 -3.84 5.56 4.27
N LEU A 64 -3.31 6.25 5.28
CA LEU A 64 -2.46 7.42 5.07
C LEU A 64 -1.16 7.04 4.35
N LEU A 65 -0.60 5.87 4.64
CA LEU A 65 0.54 5.35 3.88
C LEU A 65 0.18 5.10 2.41
N ILE A 66 -1.01 4.56 2.13
CA ILE A 66 -1.50 4.36 0.76
C ILE A 66 -1.65 5.70 0.02
N GLU A 67 -2.22 6.71 0.66
CA GLU A 67 -2.32 8.07 0.10
C GLU A 67 -0.93 8.64 -0.24
N GLY A 68 0.04 8.44 0.66
CA GLY A 68 1.43 8.85 0.44
C GLY A 68 2.06 8.19 -0.79
N VAL A 69 1.82 6.88 -0.98
CA VAL A 69 2.29 6.14 -2.16
C VAL A 69 1.65 6.68 -3.43
N LEU A 70 0.32 6.80 -3.49
CA LEU A 70 -0.41 7.31 -4.65
C LEU A 70 0.02 8.74 -5.04
N SER A 71 0.24 9.60 -4.04
CA SER A 71 0.70 10.97 -4.25
C SER A 71 2.12 11.04 -4.81
N SER A 72 2.98 10.08 -4.45
CA SER A 72 4.35 10.01 -4.95
C SER A 72 4.42 9.57 -6.41
N THR A 73 3.57 8.63 -6.82
CA THR A 73 3.53 8.17 -8.22
C THR A 73 2.96 9.25 -9.15
N THR A 74 1.88 9.93 -8.72
CA THR A 74 1.29 11.04 -9.49
C THR A 74 2.33 12.12 -9.81
N LYS A 75 3.20 12.47 -8.84
CA LYS A 75 4.26 13.48 -9.04
C LYS A 75 5.39 13.04 -9.97
N MET A 76 5.68 11.75 -10.07
CA MET A 76 6.70 11.25 -11.00
C MET A 76 6.23 11.29 -12.45
N GLU A 77 4.94 11.03 -12.70
CA GLU A 77 4.34 11.11 -14.04
C GLU A 77 4.23 12.56 -14.54
N GLU A 78 4.03 13.54 -13.65
CA GLU A 78 3.97 14.97 -14.00
C GLU A 78 5.34 15.60 -14.33
N GLN A 79 6.46 14.90 -14.10
CA GLN A 79 7.82 15.44 -14.25
C GLN A 79 8.58 15.03 -15.53
N GLU A 80 7.96 14.33 -16.47
CA GLU A 80 8.42 14.21 -17.88
C GLU A 80 7.32 14.71 -18.84
N PRO A 81 7.57 15.53 -19.90
CA PRO A 81 8.83 15.77 -20.61
C PRO A 81 9.09 17.27 -20.97
N GLU A 82 9.99 17.96 -20.28
CA GLU A 82 10.60 19.21 -20.80
C GLU A 82 12.04 19.00 -21.32
N GLN A 83 12.69 17.90 -20.97
CA GLN A 83 14.10 17.67 -21.31
C GLN A 83 14.33 17.08 -22.72
N LEU A 84 13.27 16.74 -23.46
CA LEU A 84 13.36 16.22 -24.84
C LEU A 84 13.45 17.32 -25.91
N GLY A 85 13.40 18.60 -25.54
CA GLY A 85 13.44 19.74 -26.47
C GLY A 85 14.81 20.41 -26.66
N LEU A 86 15.87 20.01 -25.93
CA LEU A 86 17.15 20.74 -25.90
C LEU A 86 18.21 20.27 -26.92
N PHE A 87 17.91 19.26 -27.76
CA PHE A 87 18.83 18.73 -28.77
C PHE A 87 18.25 18.77 -30.20
N GLY A 88 17.37 19.75 -30.48
CA GLY A 88 16.84 20.03 -31.82
C GLY A 88 17.58 21.14 -32.54
#